data_AF-A0A5B9QJU0-F1
#
_entry.id   AF-A0A5B9QJU0-F1
#
_cell.length_a   1.000
_cell.length_b   1.000
_cell.length_c   1.000
_cell.angle_alpha   90.00
_cell.angle_beta   90.00
_cell.angle_gamma   90.00
#
_symmetry.space_group_name_H-M   'P 1'
#
loop_
_entity.id
_entity.type
_entity.pdbx_description
1 polymer ?
#
loop_
_entity_poly.entity_id
_entity_poly.type
_entity_poly.pdbx_seq_one_letter_code
_entity_poly.pdbx_strand_id
1 'polypeptide(L)'
;MTTRPAHTSILASFLFAGLFASPLAAQPLGEYWNTAEQEAKYYKIVEVPIPGGMALEAGCFEVMPDNRLGIGTRRGDIYLVEGVFDENPNPQYHRYAAGLDEVMGIAYRDDAFIITQQAEVTRIRDTNGDDRADSFETLSDIWGFRNYHEFAFGSKPDADGNVWVALCLSESYRSKVPFRGWCVKVTPEGETIPICSGIRSPGGVGPNEHGVMFYAESQGPWNGSCSLKVLQPGGFMGHPISFNWYELTDTLTKPAVEPNTPSRLEIERQRVKELVPYAVVFPYIKMGRSISGFVVDRTGGKFGPFENQIFIGDFSLSVVMRATTEQVNGVWQGACYPFREGLATGLLANTFTPEGDLIVGGTNRGWPVRGPREFALQRLDWTGITPFEIKQINARPDGFLVTFTKPVDPKTAADPQSYQLSSYTHIYRQGYGSPEVDQTTPTVTKAIVSQDGLTAHLQVDGLVQGHVHEFDMTAIRSADDEQLVHVNAYYTLNEIPSK
;
A
#
# COMPACT_ATOMS: atom_id res chain seq x y z
N MET A 1 43.25 -75.86 7.74
CA MET A 1 42.79 -75.92 6.33
C MET A 1 41.28 -75.85 6.37
N THR A 2 40.77 -74.62 6.39
CA THR A 2 39.46 -74.32 6.93
C THR A 2 38.91 -73.09 6.22
N THR A 3 37.80 -73.32 5.52
CA THR A 3 36.61 -72.46 5.39
C THR A 3 36.76 -71.04 4.77
N ARG A 4 36.05 -70.86 3.64
CA ARG A 4 35.73 -69.58 2.98
C ARG A 4 35.12 -68.55 3.96
N PRO A 5 35.38 -67.24 3.81
CA PRO A 5 34.57 -66.23 4.51
C PRO A 5 33.29 -65.90 3.72
N ALA A 6 32.20 -65.78 4.46
CA ALA A 6 30.91 -65.32 4.00
C ALA A 6 30.92 -63.79 3.78
N HIS A 7 30.22 -63.33 2.74
CA HIS A 7 29.92 -61.92 2.53
C HIS A 7 28.83 -61.48 3.52
N THR A 8 29.20 -60.64 4.48
CA THR A 8 28.27 -59.93 5.36
C THR A 8 27.88 -58.61 4.70
N SER A 9 26.62 -58.49 4.28
CA SER A 9 26.01 -57.25 3.83
C SER A 9 25.83 -56.30 5.01
N ILE A 10 26.48 -55.13 4.98
CA ILE A 10 26.22 -54.03 5.90
C ILE A 10 24.92 -53.35 5.46
N LEU A 11 23.82 -53.63 6.18
CA LEU A 11 22.62 -52.80 6.11
C LEU A 11 22.94 -51.46 6.79
N ALA A 12 23.03 -50.39 6.01
CA ALA A 12 23.03 -49.04 6.53
C ALA A 12 21.60 -48.69 6.99
N SER A 13 21.37 -48.67 8.30
CA SER A 13 20.15 -48.15 8.90
C SER A 13 20.08 -46.64 8.69
N PHE A 14 19.30 -46.20 7.70
CA PHE A 14 18.87 -44.81 7.61
C PHE A 14 17.86 -44.53 8.72
N LEU A 15 18.31 -43.88 9.80
CA LEU A 15 17.42 -43.20 10.73
C LEU A 15 16.75 -42.05 9.97
N PHE A 16 15.49 -42.28 9.57
CA PHE A 16 14.60 -41.23 9.11
C PHE A 16 14.29 -40.34 10.34
N ALA A 17 15.05 -39.27 10.52
CA ALA A 17 14.64 -38.18 11.40
C ALA A 17 13.40 -37.55 10.76
N GLY A 18 12.22 -37.94 11.23
CA GLY A 18 10.95 -37.33 10.85
C GLY A 18 10.99 -35.85 11.18
N LEU A 19 11.18 -35.01 10.16
CA LEU A 19 10.80 -33.62 10.20
C LEU A 19 9.29 -33.59 10.44
N PHE A 20 8.89 -33.41 11.70
CA PHE A 20 7.55 -32.93 12.01
C PHE A 20 7.44 -31.52 11.45
N ALA A 21 7.07 -31.41 10.17
CA ALA A 21 6.46 -30.21 9.64
C ALA A 21 5.16 -30.03 10.42
N SER A 22 5.21 -29.22 11.47
CA SER A 22 3.98 -28.69 12.06
C SER A 22 3.24 -28.00 10.91
N PRO A 23 1.98 -28.36 10.62
CA PRO A 23 1.21 -27.60 9.64
C PRO A 23 1.20 -26.17 10.16
N LEU A 24 1.77 -25.23 9.41
CA LEU A 24 1.53 -23.82 9.68
C LEU A 24 0.01 -23.65 9.61
N ALA A 25 -0.65 -23.52 10.77
CA ALA A 25 -2.03 -23.12 10.81
C ALA A 25 -2.12 -21.80 10.03
N ALA A 26 -2.93 -21.77 8.97
CA ALA A 26 -3.13 -20.57 8.20
C ALA A 26 -3.60 -19.47 9.17
N GLN A 27 -2.83 -18.38 9.29
CA GLN A 27 -3.23 -17.26 10.12
C GLN A 27 -4.57 -16.72 9.61
N PRO A 28 -5.56 -16.47 10.50
CA PRO A 28 -6.88 -16.00 10.09
C PRO A 28 -6.78 -14.68 9.30
N LEU A 29 -7.65 -14.49 8.31
CA LEU A 29 -7.72 -13.29 7.46
C LEU A 29 -8.39 -12.09 8.16
N GLY A 30 -8.45 -12.08 9.49
CA GLY A 30 -9.20 -11.09 10.26
C GLY A 30 -10.70 -11.21 10.15
N GLU A 31 -11.38 -10.44 10.98
CA GLU A 31 -12.82 -10.22 10.87
C GLU A 31 -13.12 -9.22 9.75
N TYR A 32 -14.36 -9.25 9.26
CA TYR A 32 -14.89 -8.18 8.42
C TYR A 32 -15.15 -6.95 9.28
N TRP A 33 -15.17 -5.76 8.67
CA TRP A 33 -15.64 -4.55 9.36
C TRP A 33 -17.15 -4.62 9.61
N ASN A 34 -17.87 -5.46 8.87
CA ASN A 34 -19.32 -5.64 8.92
C ASN A 34 -20.06 -4.36 8.52
N THR A 35 -19.47 -3.58 7.62
CA THR A 35 -19.95 -2.31 7.11
C THR A 35 -20.36 -2.40 5.65
N ALA A 36 -20.11 -3.53 4.97
CA ALA A 36 -20.39 -3.73 3.54
C ALA A 36 -21.79 -3.28 3.07
N GLU A 37 -22.84 -3.61 3.82
CA GLU A 37 -24.22 -3.24 3.47
C GLU A 37 -24.43 -1.72 3.58
N GLN A 38 -23.86 -1.10 4.60
CA GLN A 38 -23.95 0.33 4.81
C GLN A 38 -23.11 1.10 3.79
N GLU A 39 -21.89 0.64 3.50
CA GLU A 39 -21.01 1.19 2.48
C GLU A 39 -21.65 1.17 1.09
N ALA A 40 -22.35 0.09 0.74
CA ALA A 40 -22.99 -0.09 -0.57
C ALA A 40 -24.09 0.95 -0.88
N LYS A 41 -24.62 1.63 0.14
CA LYS A 41 -25.55 2.76 -0.04
C LYS A 41 -24.86 3.98 -0.66
N TYR A 42 -23.55 4.10 -0.48
CA TYR A 42 -22.75 5.26 -0.89
C TYR A 42 -21.84 4.95 -2.07
N TYR A 43 -21.24 3.74 -2.08
CA TYR A 43 -20.31 3.29 -3.11
C TYR A 43 -20.67 1.87 -3.59
N LYS A 44 -21.20 1.80 -4.82
CA LYS A 44 -21.59 0.53 -5.43
C LYS A 44 -20.37 -0.18 -5.98
N ILE A 45 -20.29 -1.49 -5.80
CA ILE A 45 -19.33 -2.32 -6.53
C ILE A 45 -19.99 -2.69 -7.86
N VAL A 46 -19.41 -2.23 -8.95
CA VAL A 46 -19.79 -2.57 -10.33
C VAL A 46 -18.78 -3.56 -10.88
N GLU A 47 -19.28 -4.67 -11.41
CA GLU A 47 -18.44 -5.65 -12.11
C GLU A 47 -18.07 -5.12 -13.48
N VAL A 48 -16.78 -5.20 -13.82
CA VAL A 48 -16.30 -4.98 -15.19
C VAL A 48 -16.05 -6.36 -15.80
N PRO A 49 -16.88 -6.81 -16.76
CA PRO A 49 -16.77 -8.15 -17.33
C PRO A 49 -15.39 -8.43 -17.93
N ILE A 50 -14.82 -9.59 -17.63
CA ILE A 50 -13.58 -10.07 -18.25
C ILE A 50 -13.94 -11.23 -19.20
N PRO A 51 -13.42 -11.26 -20.45
CA PRO A 51 -13.65 -12.37 -21.36
C PRO A 51 -13.28 -13.73 -20.75
N GLY A 52 -14.10 -14.74 -21.03
CA GLY A 52 -13.86 -16.10 -20.54
C GLY A 52 -12.49 -16.64 -20.95
N GLY A 53 -11.74 -17.20 -20.00
CA GLY A 53 -10.40 -17.76 -20.23
C GLY A 53 -9.26 -16.73 -20.22
N MET A 54 -9.55 -15.43 -20.11
CA MET A 54 -8.54 -14.39 -19.94
C MET A 54 -8.17 -14.26 -18.46
N ALA A 55 -7.03 -14.84 -18.06
CA ALA A 55 -6.46 -14.65 -16.74
C ALA A 55 -5.81 -13.25 -16.61
N LEU A 56 -6.65 -12.22 -16.48
CA LEU A 56 -6.21 -10.82 -16.58
C LEU A 56 -5.14 -10.47 -15.54
N GLU A 57 -5.29 -10.90 -14.29
CA GLU A 57 -4.34 -10.63 -13.18
C GLU A 57 -3.77 -9.20 -13.22
N ALA A 58 -4.66 -8.19 -13.22
CA ALA A 58 -4.27 -6.79 -13.39
C ALA A 58 -3.22 -6.35 -12.35
N GLY A 59 -2.08 -5.85 -12.82
CA GLY A 59 -0.97 -5.37 -11.99
C GLY A 59 -0.87 -3.85 -11.92
N CYS A 60 -1.35 -3.14 -12.95
CA CYS A 60 -1.37 -1.69 -13.00
C CYS A 60 -2.37 -1.17 -14.04
N PHE A 61 -2.76 0.10 -13.92
CA PHE A 61 -3.75 0.74 -14.78
C PHE A 61 -3.28 2.11 -15.27
N GLU A 62 -3.63 2.45 -16.50
CA GLU A 62 -3.52 3.80 -17.05
C GLU A 62 -4.79 4.21 -17.77
N VAL A 63 -5.30 5.40 -17.47
CA VAL A 63 -6.40 6.01 -18.24
C VAL A 63 -5.80 6.72 -19.44
N MET A 64 -6.18 6.28 -20.64
CA MET A 64 -5.65 6.79 -21.90
C MET A 64 -6.33 8.10 -22.32
N PRO A 65 -5.66 8.96 -23.12
CA PRO A 65 -6.26 10.21 -23.63
C PRO A 65 -7.51 10.01 -24.50
N ASP A 66 -7.67 8.83 -25.10
CA ASP A 66 -8.80 8.44 -25.94
C ASP A 66 -9.92 7.72 -25.19
N ASN A 67 -9.92 7.80 -23.86
CA ASN A 67 -10.91 7.19 -22.97
C ASN A 67 -10.88 5.64 -22.91
N ARG A 68 -9.78 5.02 -23.33
CA ARG A 68 -9.51 3.60 -23.06
C ARG A 68 -8.80 3.39 -21.73
N LEU A 69 -8.92 2.19 -21.16
CA LEU A 69 -8.11 1.75 -20.03
C LEU A 69 -6.95 0.90 -20.53
N GLY A 70 -5.72 1.37 -20.32
CA GLY A 70 -4.52 0.56 -20.41
C GLY A 70 -4.37 -0.33 -19.17
N ILE A 71 -4.25 -1.64 -19.36
CA ILE A 71 -4.08 -2.62 -18.27
C ILE A 71 -2.77 -3.36 -18.47
N GLY A 72 -1.81 -3.16 -17.56
CA GLY A 72 -0.63 -4.00 -17.42
C GLY A 72 -0.94 -5.20 -16.53
N THR A 73 -0.56 -6.40 -16.97
CA THR A 73 -0.91 -7.65 -16.29
C THR A 73 0.30 -8.32 -15.67
N ARG A 74 0.06 -9.11 -14.61
CA ARG A 74 1.09 -10.02 -14.07
C ARG A 74 1.50 -11.12 -15.05
N ARG A 75 0.74 -11.34 -16.12
CA ARG A 75 1.05 -12.33 -17.15
C ARG A 75 1.95 -11.80 -18.25
N GLY A 76 2.33 -10.52 -18.21
CA GLY A 76 3.24 -9.94 -19.19
C GLY A 76 2.56 -9.39 -20.45
N ASP A 77 1.26 -9.12 -20.36
CA ASP A 77 0.49 -8.48 -21.42
C ASP A 77 0.12 -7.03 -21.04
N ILE A 78 -0.04 -6.19 -22.07
CA ILE A 78 -0.71 -4.88 -21.99
C ILE A 78 -1.98 -4.95 -22.85
N TYR A 79 -3.12 -4.63 -22.25
CA TYR A 79 -4.41 -4.52 -22.95
C TYR A 79 -4.87 -3.06 -23.02
N LEU A 80 -5.46 -2.68 -24.15
CA LEU A 80 -6.28 -1.48 -24.30
C LEU A 80 -7.75 -1.92 -24.20
N VAL A 81 -8.51 -1.29 -23.32
CA VAL A 81 -9.87 -1.72 -23.02
C VAL A 81 -10.85 -0.56 -23.15
N GLU A 82 -11.79 -0.69 -24.07
CA GLU A 82 -12.90 0.25 -24.27
C GLU A 82 -14.09 -0.13 -23.40
N GLY A 83 -15.01 0.81 -23.13
CA GLY A 83 -16.28 0.54 -22.46
C GLY A 83 -16.19 0.20 -20.96
N VAL A 84 -15.02 0.37 -20.34
CA VAL A 84 -14.84 0.16 -18.90
C VAL A 84 -15.49 1.29 -18.08
N PHE A 85 -15.55 2.50 -18.64
CA PHE A 85 -16.04 3.70 -17.95
C PHE A 85 -17.55 3.93 -18.15
N ASP A 86 -18.21 3.10 -18.95
CA ASP A 86 -19.66 3.21 -19.18
C ASP A 86 -20.45 2.94 -17.90
N GLU A 87 -21.65 3.52 -17.76
CA GLU A 87 -22.55 3.26 -16.62
C GLU A 87 -22.81 1.75 -16.43
N ASN A 88 -22.93 1.02 -17.55
CA ASN A 88 -23.05 -0.44 -17.58
C ASN A 88 -21.90 -1.01 -18.44
N PRO A 89 -20.78 -1.41 -17.83
CA PRO A 89 -19.59 -1.80 -18.58
C PRO A 89 -19.82 -2.99 -19.52
N ASN A 90 -19.49 -2.82 -20.81
CA ASN A 90 -19.46 -3.89 -21.81
C ASN A 90 -18.11 -3.86 -22.55
N PRO A 91 -17.02 -4.24 -21.86
CA PRO A 91 -15.68 -3.92 -22.30
C PRO A 91 -15.21 -4.72 -23.52
N GLN A 92 -14.45 -4.06 -24.39
CA GLN A 92 -13.75 -4.70 -25.51
C GLN A 92 -12.25 -4.66 -25.25
N TYR A 93 -11.62 -5.83 -25.23
CA TYR A 93 -10.20 -5.99 -24.91
C TYR A 93 -9.39 -6.15 -26.19
N HIS A 94 -8.44 -5.26 -26.41
CA HIS A 94 -7.44 -5.35 -27.47
C HIS A 94 -6.06 -5.56 -26.85
N ARG A 95 -5.29 -6.56 -27.28
CA ARG A 95 -3.95 -6.80 -26.74
C ARG A 95 -2.92 -5.96 -27.51
N TYR A 96 -2.38 -4.95 -26.84
CA TYR A 96 -1.39 -4.03 -27.39
C TYR A 96 0.03 -4.62 -27.38
N ALA A 97 0.42 -5.27 -26.28
CA ALA A 97 1.73 -5.90 -26.14
C ALA A 97 1.64 -7.22 -25.36
N ALA A 98 2.62 -8.10 -25.56
CA ALA A 98 2.75 -9.40 -24.90
C ALA A 98 4.23 -9.79 -24.73
N GLY A 99 4.50 -10.73 -23.82
CA GLY A 99 5.86 -11.26 -23.60
C GLY A 99 6.73 -10.46 -22.63
N LEU A 100 6.10 -9.58 -21.85
CA LEU A 100 6.71 -8.82 -20.76
C LEU A 100 6.75 -9.66 -19.47
N ASP A 101 7.33 -9.15 -18.38
CA ASP A 101 7.46 -9.88 -17.12
C ASP A 101 6.88 -9.13 -15.91
N GLU A 102 5.67 -9.52 -15.51
CA GLU A 102 4.87 -8.92 -14.43
C GLU A 102 4.85 -7.38 -14.46
N VAL A 103 3.96 -6.80 -15.27
CA VAL A 103 3.84 -5.34 -15.40
C VAL A 103 3.20 -4.74 -14.15
N MET A 104 4.01 -4.04 -13.34
CA MET A 104 3.64 -3.49 -12.03
C MET A 104 3.83 -1.96 -11.96
N GLY A 105 3.92 -1.32 -13.13
CA GLY A 105 3.87 0.13 -13.32
C GLY A 105 3.58 0.40 -14.79
N ILE A 106 2.71 1.37 -15.07
CA ILE A 106 2.32 1.77 -16.43
C ILE A 106 1.93 3.24 -16.44
N ALA A 107 2.33 3.95 -17.48
CA ALA A 107 1.87 5.29 -17.82
C ALA A 107 1.90 5.46 -19.34
N TYR A 108 1.04 6.32 -19.87
CA TYR A 108 1.02 6.65 -21.29
C TYR A 108 1.35 8.13 -21.50
N ARG A 109 2.44 8.41 -22.23
CA ARG A 109 2.92 9.77 -22.47
C ARG A 109 3.73 9.81 -23.77
N ASP A 110 3.60 10.91 -24.51
CA ASP A 110 4.36 11.16 -25.74
C ASP A 110 4.25 9.98 -26.74
N ASP A 111 3.02 9.51 -26.95
CA ASP A 111 2.65 8.37 -27.81
C ASP A 111 3.44 7.08 -27.50
N ALA A 112 3.71 6.85 -26.21
CA ALA A 112 4.37 5.65 -25.72
C ALA A 112 3.81 5.21 -24.37
N PHE A 113 3.79 3.90 -24.15
CA PHE A 113 3.75 3.38 -22.79
C PHE A 113 5.14 3.40 -22.18
N ILE A 114 5.23 3.86 -20.94
CA ILE A 114 6.37 3.63 -20.06
C ILE A 114 5.93 2.64 -19.00
N ILE A 115 6.57 1.48 -18.95
CA ILE A 115 6.22 0.42 -18.00
C ILE A 115 7.37 0.11 -17.05
N THR A 116 7.02 -0.45 -15.90
CA THR A 116 7.96 -1.14 -15.01
C THR A 116 7.60 -2.62 -14.97
N GLN A 117 8.57 -3.45 -15.34
CA GLN A 117 8.53 -4.91 -15.24
C GLN A 117 9.68 -5.39 -14.33
N GLN A 118 9.72 -6.69 -13.99
CA GLN A 118 10.60 -7.20 -12.93
C GLN A 118 12.08 -6.79 -13.05
N ALA A 119 12.60 -6.73 -14.27
CA ALA A 119 14.02 -6.50 -14.55
C ALA A 119 14.32 -5.13 -15.20
N GLU A 120 13.32 -4.37 -15.65
CA GLU A 120 13.57 -3.12 -16.38
C GLU A 120 12.41 -2.13 -16.37
N VAL A 121 12.72 -0.87 -16.67
CA VAL A 121 11.77 0.12 -17.18
C VAL A 121 11.87 0.15 -18.70
N THR A 122 10.73 0.03 -19.38
CA THR A 122 10.67 -0.11 -20.85
C THR A 122 9.75 0.95 -21.44
N ARG A 123 10.18 1.57 -22.53
CA ARG A 123 9.35 2.40 -23.40
C ARG A 123 8.82 1.55 -24.55
N ILE A 124 7.51 1.59 -24.77
CA ILE A 124 6.81 0.75 -25.75
C ILE A 124 5.95 1.62 -26.66
N ARG A 125 6.15 1.54 -27.97
CA ARG A 125 5.43 2.34 -28.98
C ARG A 125 4.77 1.46 -30.03
N ASP A 126 3.67 1.99 -30.57
CA ASP A 126 3.09 1.60 -31.84
C ASP A 126 3.51 2.68 -32.85
N THR A 127 4.36 2.32 -33.81
CA THR A 127 4.90 3.26 -34.80
C THR A 127 4.06 3.35 -36.07
N ASN A 128 3.01 2.55 -36.19
CA ASN A 128 2.21 2.43 -37.41
C ASN A 128 0.70 2.72 -37.20
N GLY A 129 0.25 2.77 -35.94
CA GLY A 129 -1.11 3.17 -35.55
C GLY A 129 -2.15 2.05 -35.65
N ASP A 130 -1.74 0.78 -35.57
CA ASP A 130 -2.63 -0.39 -35.59
C ASP A 130 -3.02 -0.90 -34.20
N ASP A 131 -2.79 -0.10 -33.15
CA ASP A 131 -3.00 -0.42 -31.73
C ASP A 131 -2.17 -1.63 -31.26
N ARG A 132 -1.03 -1.88 -31.91
CA ARG A 132 -0.10 -2.94 -31.56
C ARG A 132 1.31 -2.40 -31.42
N ALA A 133 1.94 -2.71 -30.28
CA ALA A 133 3.33 -2.36 -30.06
C ALA A 133 4.25 -3.05 -31.08
N ASP A 134 5.13 -2.26 -31.69
CA ASP A 134 6.16 -2.71 -32.63
C ASP A 134 7.56 -2.18 -32.30
N SER A 135 7.69 -1.35 -31.26
CA SER A 135 8.95 -0.85 -30.73
C SER A 135 9.02 -1.01 -29.21
N PHE A 136 10.12 -1.60 -28.73
CA PHE A 136 10.40 -1.83 -27.31
C PHE A 136 11.82 -1.35 -27.03
N GLU A 137 11.96 -0.37 -26.15
CA GLU A 137 13.22 0.26 -25.77
C GLU A 137 13.40 0.14 -24.26
N THR A 138 14.40 -0.62 -23.82
CA THR A 138 14.83 -0.66 -22.42
C THR A 138 15.43 0.70 -22.04
N LEU A 139 14.79 1.42 -21.11
CA LEU A 139 15.34 2.66 -20.56
C LEU A 139 16.39 2.36 -19.50
N SER A 140 16.12 1.39 -18.63
CA SER A 140 17.09 0.93 -17.65
C SER A 140 16.77 -0.48 -17.16
N ASP A 141 17.81 -1.29 -17.03
CA ASP A 141 17.85 -2.65 -16.47
C ASP A 141 18.99 -2.78 -15.43
N ILE A 142 19.40 -1.66 -14.80
CA ILE A 142 20.61 -1.61 -13.97
C ILE A 142 20.49 -2.46 -12.68
N TRP A 143 19.26 -2.79 -12.25
CA TRP A 143 19.05 -3.76 -11.16
C TRP A 143 18.95 -5.19 -11.71
N GLY A 144 19.47 -6.16 -10.95
CA GLY A 144 19.43 -7.55 -11.39
C GLY A 144 18.13 -8.28 -11.03
N PHE A 145 18.00 -9.51 -11.55
CA PHE A 145 16.96 -10.46 -11.19
C PHE A 145 17.55 -11.87 -10.95
N ARG A 146 17.15 -12.53 -9.86
CA ARG A 146 17.59 -13.86 -9.43
C ARG A 146 16.52 -14.69 -8.72
N ASN A 147 15.34 -14.13 -8.42
CA ASN A 147 14.27 -14.86 -7.75
C ASN A 147 12.90 -14.29 -8.12
N TYR A 148 11.90 -15.15 -8.28
CA TYR A 148 10.53 -14.74 -8.63
C TYR A 148 9.91 -13.72 -7.65
N HIS A 149 10.33 -13.72 -6.38
CA HIS A 149 9.87 -12.77 -5.37
C HIS A 149 10.79 -11.54 -5.33
N GLU A 150 11.06 -10.96 -6.51
CA GLU A 150 11.84 -9.74 -6.72
C GLU A 150 11.03 -8.77 -7.59
N PHE A 151 9.85 -8.40 -7.10
CA PHE A 151 8.99 -7.43 -7.76
C PHE A 151 9.67 -6.06 -7.90
N ALA A 152 9.32 -5.35 -8.96
CA ALA A 152 9.68 -3.95 -9.19
C ALA A 152 8.37 -3.17 -9.40
N PHE A 153 8.06 -2.25 -8.48
CA PHE A 153 6.85 -1.43 -8.57
C PHE A 153 7.22 -0.03 -9.05
N GLY A 154 6.61 0.40 -10.15
CA GLY A 154 6.87 1.68 -10.78
C GLY A 154 5.80 2.72 -10.51
N SER A 155 6.19 3.96 -10.27
CA SER A 155 5.28 5.11 -10.28
C SER A 155 4.88 5.48 -11.70
N LYS A 156 3.82 6.28 -11.83
CA LYS A 156 3.68 7.14 -13.02
C LYS A 156 4.85 8.16 -13.05
N PRO A 157 5.25 8.67 -14.23
CA PRO A 157 6.30 9.67 -14.33
C PRO A 157 6.04 10.89 -13.44
N ASP A 158 7.08 11.36 -12.75
CA ASP A 158 7.04 12.63 -12.02
C ASP A 158 7.02 13.85 -12.98
N ALA A 159 7.02 15.06 -12.42
CA ALA A 159 6.96 16.30 -13.21
C ALA A 159 8.12 16.43 -14.22
N ASP A 160 9.28 15.85 -13.89
CA ASP A 160 10.48 15.84 -14.74
C ASP A 160 10.50 14.62 -15.69
N GLY A 161 9.45 13.79 -15.68
CA GLY A 161 9.31 12.60 -16.52
C GLY A 161 9.97 11.35 -15.96
N ASN A 162 10.45 11.36 -14.70
CA ASN A 162 11.15 10.20 -14.15
C ASN A 162 10.21 9.17 -13.55
N VAL A 163 10.54 7.90 -13.70
CA VAL A 163 9.83 6.78 -13.06
C VAL A 163 10.54 6.40 -11.77
N TRP A 164 9.82 6.37 -10.65
CA TRP A 164 10.33 5.88 -9.37
C TRP A 164 10.03 4.39 -9.26
N VAL A 165 11.06 3.59 -8.98
CA VAL A 165 10.97 2.14 -8.89
C VAL A 165 11.32 1.70 -7.48
N ALA A 166 10.38 1.12 -6.75
CA ALA A 166 10.65 0.45 -5.48
C ALA A 166 10.95 -1.03 -5.72
N LEU A 167 12.17 -1.45 -5.39
CA LEU A 167 12.68 -2.79 -5.67
C LEU A 167 12.52 -3.68 -4.44
N CYS A 168 11.69 -4.71 -4.56
CA CYS A 168 11.49 -5.71 -3.51
C CYS A 168 12.80 -6.45 -3.20
N LEU A 169 13.00 -6.83 -1.94
CA LEU A 169 14.03 -7.79 -1.55
C LEU A 169 13.77 -9.16 -2.16
N SER A 170 14.84 -9.85 -2.51
CA SER A 170 14.83 -11.27 -2.86
C SER A 170 14.21 -12.09 -1.74
N GLU A 171 13.16 -12.84 -2.08
CA GLU A 171 12.41 -13.68 -1.13
C GLU A 171 11.82 -12.88 0.04
N SER A 172 11.80 -11.55 -0.02
CA SER A 172 11.39 -10.68 1.08
C SER A 172 12.36 -10.63 2.29
N TYR A 173 13.58 -11.17 2.15
CA TYR A 173 14.57 -11.28 3.25
C TYR A 173 16.02 -10.94 2.87
N ARG A 174 16.37 -11.01 1.58
CA ARG A 174 17.76 -10.92 1.12
C ARG A 174 17.88 -9.87 0.02
N SER A 175 19.08 -9.33 -0.16
CA SER A 175 19.39 -8.46 -1.28
C SER A 175 20.45 -9.13 -2.17
N LYS A 176 20.02 -9.98 -3.10
CA LYS A 176 20.91 -10.90 -3.85
C LYS A 176 21.52 -10.30 -5.12
N VAL A 177 20.92 -9.23 -5.63
CA VAL A 177 21.31 -8.55 -6.87
C VAL A 177 21.22 -7.04 -6.68
N PRO A 178 21.92 -6.24 -7.52
CA PRO A 178 22.01 -4.79 -7.35
C PRO A 178 20.68 -4.14 -7.05
N PHE A 179 20.70 -3.24 -6.07
CA PHE A 179 19.58 -2.37 -5.66
C PHE A 179 18.32 -3.07 -5.12
N ARG A 180 18.29 -4.39 -4.90
CA ARG A 180 17.13 -5.01 -4.22
C ARG A 180 17.00 -4.47 -2.79
N GLY A 181 15.80 -4.00 -2.43
CA GLY A 181 15.57 -3.25 -1.19
C GLY A 181 15.95 -1.77 -1.25
N TRP A 182 16.03 -1.21 -2.45
CA TRP A 182 16.21 0.23 -2.69
C TRP A 182 15.04 0.80 -3.49
N CYS A 183 14.92 2.11 -3.47
CA CYS A 183 14.25 2.85 -4.52
C CYS A 183 15.27 3.52 -5.43
N VAL A 184 15.03 3.41 -6.73
CA VAL A 184 15.77 4.12 -7.77
C VAL A 184 14.79 4.97 -8.58
N LYS A 185 15.32 5.97 -9.27
CA LYS A 185 14.61 6.81 -10.23
C LYS A 185 15.22 6.58 -11.62
N VAL A 186 14.39 6.36 -12.64
CA VAL A 186 14.82 6.20 -14.04
C VAL A 186 14.38 7.44 -14.82
N THR A 187 15.33 8.14 -15.44
CA THR A 187 15.05 9.34 -16.25
C THR A 187 14.48 8.98 -17.63
N PRO A 188 13.86 9.93 -18.36
CA PRO A 188 13.46 9.71 -19.75
C PRO A 188 14.62 9.25 -20.65
N GLU A 189 15.85 9.65 -20.35
CA GLU A 189 17.07 9.29 -21.09
C GLU A 189 17.67 7.94 -20.65
N GLY A 190 17.09 7.29 -19.63
CA GLY A 190 17.54 5.99 -19.14
C GLY A 190 18.59 6.02 -18.02
N GLU A 191 18.91 7.19 -17.47
CA GLU A 191 19.79 7.28 -16.31
C GLU A 191 19.10 6.74 -15.06
N THR A 192 19.81 5.90 -14.30
CA THR A 192 19.30 5.35 -13.02
C THR A 192 19.95 6.05 -11.85
N ILE A 193 19.13 6.73 -11.05
CA ILE A 193 19.55 7.50 -9.88
C ILE A 193 19.09 6.78 -8.62
N PRO A 194 19.99 6.22 -7.79
CA PRO A 194 19.63 5.67 -6.49
C PRO A 194 19.07 6.76 -5.57
N ILE A 195 17.91 6.50 -4.96
CA ILE A 195 17.22 7.48 -4.12
C ILE A 195 17.39 7.17 -2.64
N CYS A 196 17.11 5.93 -2.25
CA CYS A 196 17.13 5.53 -0.84
C CYS A 196 17.13 4.01 -0.66
N SER A 197 17.59 3.53 0.51
CA SER A 197 17.70 2.10 0.81
C SER A 197 16.71 1.67 1.90
N GLY A 198 16.65 0.37 2.20
CA GLY A 198 15.91 -0.16 3.36
C GLY A 198 14.47 -0.60 3.09
N ILE A 199 14.09 -0.72 1.82
CA ILE A 199 12.78 -1.25 1.40
C ILE A 199 12.77 -2.77 1.56
N ARG A 200 11.64 -3.37 1.95
CA ARG A 200 11.51 -4.82 2.06
C ARG A 200 10.65 -5.42 0.96
N SER A 201 9.35 -5.18 1.00
CA SER A 201 8.33 -5.84 0.19
C SER A 201 7.26 -4.81 -0.19
N PRO A 202 7.59 -3.88 -1.11
CA PRO A 202 6.66 -2.87 -1.56
C PRO A 202 5.46 -3.52 -2.26
N GLY A 203 4.31 -2.85 -2.24
CA GLY A 203 3.07 -3.26 -2.93
C GLY A 203 2.52 -2.21 -3.90
N GLY A 204 3.15 -1.03 -3.97
CA GLY A 204 2.75 0.07 -4.84
C GLY A 204 3.61 1.32 -4.58
N VAL A 205 3.74 2.17 -5.60
CA VAL A 205 4.53 3.43 -5.56
C VAL A 205 3.71 4.54 -6.21
N GLY A 206 3.67 5.71 -5.58
CA GLY A 206 2.95 6.86 -6.10
C GLY A 206 3.03 8.08 -5.20
N PRO A 207 2.56 9.25 -5.68
CA PRO A 207 2.50 10.46 -4.87
C PRO A 207 1.49 10.35 -3.73
N ASN A 208 1.78 11.03 -2.62
CA ASN A 208 0.75 11.46 -1.68
C ASN A 208 -0.04 12.66 -2.24
N GLU A 209 -1.01 13.17 -1.47
CA GLU A 209 -1.83 14.33 -1.83
C GLU A 209 -1.06 15.65 -1.97
N HIS A 210 0.21 15.67 -1.55
CA HIS A 210 1.13 16.80 -1.72
C HIS A 210 2.11 16.62 -2.89
N GLY A 211 2.00 15.52 -3.65
CA GLY A 211 2.89 15.24 -4.79
C GLY A 211 4.25 14.64 -4.40
N VAL A 212 4.45 14.30 -3.12
CA VAL A 212 5.68 13.66 -2.64
C VAL A 212 5.59 12.16 -2.87
N MET A 213 6.66 11.52 -3.32
CA MET A 213 6.65 10.07 -3.60
C MET A 213 6.66 9.22 -2.34
N PHE A 214 5.74 8.27 -2.30
CA PHE A 214 5.54 7.30 -1.24
C PHE A 214 5.50 5.89 -1.81
N TYR A 215 5.57 4.91 -0.93
CA TYR A 215 5.31 3.52 -1.26
C TYR A 215 4.53 2.82 -0.16
N ALA A 216 3.78 1.79 -0.57
CA ALA A 216 3.05 0.90 0.33
C ALA A 216 3.97 -0.28 0.70
N GLU A 217 4.22 -0.49 1.99
CA GLU A 217 5.10 -1.55 2.52
C GLU A 217 4.27 -2.63 3.23
N SER A 218 4.55 -3.89 2.93
CA SER A 218 3.96 -5.03 3.64
C SER A 218 4.71 -5.35 4.94
N GLN A 219 4.00 -5.83 5.95
CA GLN A 219 4.63 -6.28 7.20
C GLN A 219 5.65 -7.41 6.97
N GLY A 220 6.64 -7.50 7.85
CA GLY A 220 7.62 -8.58 7.92
C GLY A 220 8.85 -8.16 8.74
N PRO A 221 10.04 -8.73 8.48
CA PRO A 221 11.29 -8.22 9.03
C PRO A 221 11.38 -6.70 8.95
N TRP A 222 11.67 -6.10 10.09
CA TRP A 222 11.81 -4.66 10.31
C TRP A 222 10.54 -3.85 10.04
N ASN A 223 9.41 -4.49 9.74
CA ASN A 223 8.13 -3.86 9.41
C ASN A 223 7.04 -4.51 10.27
N GLY A 224 6.81 -3.99 11.48
CA GLY A 224 5.90 -4.62 12.44
C GLY A 224 4.44 -4.71 11.97
N SER A 225 4.03 -3.78 11.11
CA SER A 225 2.76 -3.79 10.40
C SER A 225 2.94 -3.23 8.97
N CYS A 226 1.87 -3.27 8.18
CA CYS A 226 1.83 -2.58 6.90
C CYS A 226 1.94 -1.06 7.10
N SER A 227 2.56 -0.34 6.17
CA SER A 227 2.69 1.12 6.27
C SER A 227 2.84 1.82 4.92
N LEU A 228 2.29 3.04 4.84
CA LEU A 228 2.72 4.02 3.83
C LEU A 228 3.96 4.74 4.34
N LYS A 229 4.98 4.83 3.49
CA LYS A 229 6.25 5.49 3.81
C LYS A 229 6.69 6.40 2.68
N VAL A 230 7.29 7.52 3.04
CA VAL A 230 7.91 8.43 2.08
C VAL A 230 9.18 7.81 1.49
N LEU A 231 9.39 7.99 0.19
CA LEU A 231 10.64 7.65 -0.50
C LEU A 231 11.60 8.83 -0.36
N GLN A 232 12.10 9.05 0.86
CA GLN A 232 12.96 10.18 1.20
C GLN A 232 14.34 10.03 0.54
N PRO A 233 14.78 10.95 -0.34
CA PRO A 233 16.13 10.94 -0.88
C PRO A 233 17.19 10.94 0.23
N GLY A 234 18.15 10.03 0.15
CA GLY A 234 19.17 9.79 1.18
C GLY A 234 18.68 9.13 2.47
N GLY A 235 17.40 8.76 2.53
CA GLY A 235 16.81 8.08 3.68
C GLY A 235 17.06 6.58 3.71
N PHE A 236 16.73 5.99 4.86
CA PHE A 236 16.72 4.57 5.15
C PHE A 236 15.34 4.11 5.64
N MET A 237 14.72 3.19 4.91
CA MET A 237 13.31 2.79 5.07
C MET A 237 13.09 1.61 6.02
N GLY A 238 14.16 1.17 6.69
CA GLY A 238 14.08 0.32 7.87
C GLY A 238 14.75 -1.04 7.77
N HIS A 239 15.03 -1.59 6.58
CA HIS A 239 15.64 -2.92 6.46
C HIS A 239 17.15 -2.89 6.11
N PRO A 240 18.08 -3.15 7.05
CA PRO A 240 19.51 -2.90 6.84
C PRO A 240 20.19 -3.84 5.84
N ILE A 241 19.58 -4.99 5.49
CA ILE A 241 20.15 -5.97 4.56
C ILE A 241 20.53 -5.41 3.18
N SER A 242 19.93 -4.29 2.79
CA SER A 242 20.17 -3.61 1.50
C SER A 242 21.44 -2.75 1.51
N PHE A 243 22.13 -2.63 2.65
CA PHE A 243 23.35 -1.81 2.80
C PHE A 243 24.55 -2.28 1.97
N ASN A 244 24.47 -3.47 1.36
CA ASN A 244 25.50 -4.02 0.50
C ASN A 244 25.66 -3.30 -0.86
N TRP A 245 24.71 -2.43 -1.25
CA TRP A 245 24.75 -1.74 -2.56
C TRP A 245 25.16 -0.28 -2.51
N TYR A 246 25.55 0.26 -1.34
CA TYR A 246 26.08 1.64 -1.27
C TYR A 246 27.37 1.83 -2.07
N GLU A 247 28.12 0.77 -2.36
CA GLU A 247 29.30 0.85 -3.23
C GLU A 247 28.96 1.09 -4.72
N LEU A 248 27.68 0.95 -5.09
CA LEU A 248 27.20 1.20 -6.46
C LEU A 248 26.73 2.64 -6.66
N THR A 249 26.93 3.52 -5.69
CA THR A 249 26.53 4.93 -5.75
C THR A 249 27.56 5.80 -5.05
N ASP A 250 27.83 6.96 -5.63
CA ASP A 250 28.67 8.01 -5.06
C ASP A 250 27.86 9.19 -4.49
N THR A 251 26.54 9.21 -4.73
CA THR A 251 25.63 10.28 -4.31
C THR A 251 25.03 10.04 -2.92
N LEU A 252 25.03 8.81 -2.43
CA LEU A 252 24.43 8.44 -1.15
C LEU A 252 25.46 7.86 -0.18
N THR A 253 25.36 8.27 1.09
CA THR A 253 26.23 7.76 2.16
C THR A 253 25.55 6.64 2.91
N LYS A 254 26.26 5.51 3.09
CA LYS A 254 25.78 4.40 3.93
C LYS A 254 25.60 4.87 5.38
N PRO A 255 24.48 4.54 6.05
CA PRO A 255 24.32 4.82 7.47
C PRO A 255 25.48 4.27 8.31
N ALA A 256 25.99 5.09 9.23
CA ALA A 256 27.16 4.75 10.04
C ALA A 256 26.92 3.60 11.03
N VAL A 257 25.66 3.40 11.42
CA VAL A 257 25.24 2.37 12.36
C VAL A 257 24.01 1.65 11.83
N GLU A 258 23.93 0.35 12.11
CA GLU A 258 22.72 -0.44 11.86
C GLU A 258 21.77 -0.37 13.08
N PRO A 259 20.46 -0.46 12.86
CA PRO A 259 19.51 -0.53 13.95
C PRO A 259 19.68 -1.79 14.81
N ASN A 260 19.41 -1.68 16.10
CA ASN A 260 19.37 -2.83 17.00
C ASN A 260 18.08 -3.66 16.79
N THR A 261 18.17 -4.97 17.04
CA THR A 261 17.02 -5.88 17.02
C THR A 261 17.03 -6.83 18.23
N PRO A 262 15.93 -6.95 19.00
CA PRO A 262 14.70 -6.16 18.92
C PRO A 262 14.87 -4.75 19.52
N SER A 263 14.14 -3.76 19.00
CA SER A 263 14.08 -2.37 19.49
C SER A 263 12.72 -1.73 19.17
N ARG A 264 12.62 -0.39 19.21
CA ARG A 264 11.47 0.45 18.80
C ARG A 264 11.93 1.41 17.71
N LEU A 265 11.07 1.67 16.73
CA LEU A 265 11.40 2.57 15.62
C LEU A 265 11.81 3.97 16.13
N GLU A 266 11.09 4.48 17.13
CA GLU A 266 11.36 5.77 17.77
C GLU A 266 12.75 5.82 18.43
N ILE A 267 13.17 4.72 19.07
CA ILE A 267 14.51 4.64 19.69
C ILE A 267 15.58 4.58 18.61
N GLU A 268 15.37 3.76 17.58
CA GLU A 268 16.38 3.56 16.54
C GLU A 268 16.53 4.76 15.61
N ARG A 269 15.48 5.54 15.34
CA ARG A 269 15.60 6.76 14.50
C ARG A 269 16.47 7.84 15.15
N GLN A 270 16.62 7.80 16.47
CA GLN A 270 17.58 8.68 17.17
C GLN A 270 19.03 8.24 16.98
N ARG A 271 19.28 6.94 16.74
CA ARG A 271 20.61 6.37 16.53
C ARG A 271 21.03 6.38 15.07
N VAL A 272 20.13 5.95 14.19
CA VAL A 272 20.31 5.88 12.73
C VAL A 272 19.64 7.11 12.13
N LYS A 273 20.40 8.17 11.82
CA LYS A 273 19.84 9.48 11.44
C LYS A 273 19.12 9.46 10.10
N GLU A 274 19.46 8.50 9.26
CA GLU A 274 18.83 8.26 7.96
C GLU A 274 17.51 7.48 8.12
N LEU A 275 17.24 6.84 9.26
CA LEU A 275 16.03 6.04 9.46
C LEU A 275 14.78 6.92 9.46
N VAL A 276 13.95 6.74 8.43
CA VAL A 276 12.71 7.51 8.26
C VAL A 276 11.56 6.75 8.92
N PRO A 277 10.80 7.38 9.82
CA PRO A 277 9.66 6.73 10.46
C PRO A 277 8.51 6.52 9.47
N TYR A 278 7.56 5.65 9.85
CA TYR A 278 6.42 5.32 9.01
C TYR A 278 5.42 6.47 9.02
N ALA A 279 4.97 6.91 7.84
CA ALA A 279 4.03 8.02 7.78
C ALA A 279 2.63 7.60 8.22
N VAL A 280 2.13 6.47 7.70
CA VAL A 280 0.85 5.90 8.12
C VAL A 280 1.02 4.41 8.33
N VAL A 281 0.81 3.94 9.56
CA VAL A 281 0.74 2.52 9.89
C VAL A 281 -0.70 2.04 9.70
N PHE A 282 -0.87 0.94 8.98
CA PHE A 282 -2.13 0.24 8.83
C PHE A 282 -2.09 -0.95 9.79
N PRO A 283 -2.86 -0.91 10.89
CA PRO A 283 -2.81 -1.96 11.89
C PRO A 283 -3.10 -3.35 11.31
N TYR A 284 -2.26 -4.31 11.69
CA TYR A 284 -2.25 -5.63 11.10
C TYR A 284 -3.60 -6.31 11.33
N ILE A 285 -4.17 -6.89 10.26
CA ILE A 285 -5.46 -7.59 10.27
C ILE A 285 -6.69 -6.68 10.47
N LYS A 286 -6.60 -5.61 11.26
CA LYS A 286 -7.70 -4.64 11.47
C LYS A 286 -7.93 -3.77 10.23
N MET A 287 -6.85 -3.33 9.58
CA MET A 287 -6.89 -2.47 8.40
C MET A 287 -6.24 -3.14 7.20
N GLY A 288 -4.99 -3.56 7.34
CA GLY A 288 -4.21 -4.12 6.24
C GLY A 288 -3.41 -5.35 6.67
N ARG A 289 -3.24 -6.28 5.73
CA ARG A 289 -2.36 -7.45 5.88
C ARG A 289 -1.32 -7.52 4.77
N SER A 290 -1.63 -6.96 3.61
CA SER A 290 -0.75 -6.84 2.44
C SER A 290 -1.25 -5.68 1.58
N ILE A 291 -1.00 -4.45 2.04
CA ILE A 291 -1.40 -3.25 1.32
C ILE A 291 -0.69 -3.15 -0.04
N SER A 292 -1.37 -2.62 -1.05
CA SER A 292 -0.92 -2.64 -2.44
C SER A 292 -1.03 -1.26 -3.10
N GLY A 293 -1.24 -1.21 -4.42
CA GLY A 293 -1.34 0.02 -5.20
C GLY A 293 -2.28 1.04 -4.57
N PHE A 294 -1.97 2.31 -4.79
CA PHE A 294 -2.75 3.42 -4.28
C PHE A 294 -2.77 4.59 -5.25
N VAL A 295 -3.80 5.43 -5.15
CA VAL A 295 -4.00 6.62 -5.97
C VAL A 295 -4.60 7.74 -5.12
N VAL A 296 -4.27 8.98 -5.45
CA VAL A 296 -4.89 10.16 -4.81
C VAL A 296 -6.17 10.52 -5.57
N ASP A 297 -7.25 10.78 -4.83
CA ASP A 297 -8.46 11.36 -5.40
C ASP A 297 -8.20 12.81 -5.84
N ARG A 298 -8.22 13.00 -7.15
CA ARG A 298 -8.11 14.30 -7.84
C ARG A 298 -9.33 14.54 -8.73
N THR A 299 -10.44 13.90 -8.41
CA THR A 299 -11.62 13.86 -9.28
C THR A 299 -12.43 15.16 -9.23
N GLY A 300 -12.07 16.12 -8.36
CA GLY A 300 -12.78 17.37 -8.17
C GLY A 300 -14.09 17.18 -7.43
N GLY A 301 -14.16 16.21 -6.52
CA GLY A 301 -15.37 15.85 -5.77
C GLY A 301 -16.34 14.94 -6.51
N LYS A 302 -15.98 14.42 -7.69
CA LYS A 302 -16.80 13.42 -8.39
C LYS A 302 -16.81 12.06 -7.68
N PHE A 303 -15.84 11.80 -6.79
CA PHE A 303 -15.82 10.63 -5.93
C PHE A 303 -16.29 10.89 -4.49
N GLY A 304 -17.17 11.88 -4.31
CA GLY A 304 -17.72 12.22 -3.01
C GLY A 304 -16.79 13.12 -2.17
N PRO A 305 -16.88 13.08 -0.83
CA PRO A 305 -16.33 14.12 0.04
C PRO A 305 -14.82 13.99 0.32
N PHE A 306 -14.11 13.08 -0.36
CA PHE A 306 -12.76 12.63 -0.04
C PHE A 306 -11.68 13.13 -1.00
N GLU A 307 -11.95 14.23 -1.71
CA GLU A 307 -10.98 14.93 -2.54
C GLU A 307 -9.64 15.11 -1.81
N ASN A 308 -8.53 14.86 -2.51
CA ASN A 308 -7.16 14.91 -1.99
C ASN A 308 -6.84 13.86 -0.90
N GLN A 309 -7.55 12.74 -0.85
CA GLN A 309 -7.17 11.60 -0.01
C GLN A 309 -6.56 10.47 -0.84
N ILE A 310 -5.75 9.65 -0.19
CA ILE A 310 -5.17 8.44 -0.78
C ILE A 310 -6.18 7.30 -0.64
N PHE A 311 -6.45 6.60 -1.74
CA PHE A 311 -7.18 5.33 -1.75
C PHE A 311 -6.20 4.20 -2.01
N ILE A 312 -6.14 3.24 -1.09
CA ILE A 312 -5.16 2.15 -1.10
C ILE A 312 -5.84 0.79 -1.01
N GLY A 313 -5.42 -0.15 -1.86
CA GLY A 313 -5.92 -1.51 -1.84
C GLY A 313 -5.23 -2.39 -0.80
N ASP A 314 -5.87 -3.49 -0.43
CA ASP A 314 -5.24 -4.60 0.28
C ASP A 314 -5.43 -5.92 -0.49
N PHE A 315 -4.33 -6.63 -0.69
CA PHE A 315 -4.30 -7.89 -1.41
C PHE A 315 -4.95 -9.03 -0.61
N SER A 316 -4.73 -9.09 0.71
CA SER A 316 -5.20 -10.19 1.54
C SER A 316 -6.66 -10.06 1.95
N LEU A 317 -7.08 -8.85 2.30
CA LEU A 317 -8.37 -8.56 2.88
C LEU A 317 -9.41 -8.17 1.83
N SER A 318 -8.99 -7.93 0.58
CA SER A 318 -9.88 -7.53 -0.51
C SER A 318 -10.73 -6.31 -0.13
N VAL A 319 -10.05 -5.29 0.40
CA VAL A 319 -10.65 -4.02 0.79
C VAL A 319 -9.93 -2.85 0.14
N VAL A 320 -10.63 -1.74 0.01
CA VAL A 320 -10.03 -0.42 -0.18
C VAL A 320 -10.11 0.33 1.14
N MET A 321 -9.04 1.06 1.47
CA MET A 321 -8.95 1.96 2.62
C MET A 321 -8.61 3.37 2.14
N ARG A 322 -8.85 4.36 3.00
CA ARG A 322 -8.39 5.73 2.83
C ARG A 322 -7.18 6.01 3.70
N ALA A 323 -6.35 6.95 3.28
CA ALA A 323 -5.32 7.55 4.11
C ALA A 323 -5.16 9.06 3.84
N THR A 324 -4.74 9.78 4.87
CA THR A 324 -4.36 11.20 4.82
C THR A 324 -2.98 11.36 5.42
N THR A 325 -2.18 12.27 4.89
CA THR A 325 -0.85 12.61 5.39
C THR A 325 -0.76 14.08 5.78
N GLU A 326 0.16 14.37 6.70
CA GLU A 326 0.56 15.72 7.05
C GLU A 326 2.04 15.73 7.40
N GLN A 327 2.67 16.91 7.31
CA GLN A 327 4.04 17.10 7.71
C GLN A 327 4.09 17.93 9.00
N VAL A 328 4.64 17.34 10.06
CA VAL A 328 4.81 17.99 11.37
C VAL A 328 6.29 17.96 11.72
N ASN A 329 6.86 19.12 12.02
CA ASN A 329 8.30 19.28 12.31
C ASN A 329 9.21 18.63 11.24
N GLY A 330 8.80 18.68 9.97
CA GLY A 330 9.52 18.08 8.84
C GLY A 330 9.30 16.56 8.66
N VAL A 331 8.59 15.90 9.56
CA VAL A 331 8.33 14.46 9.51
C VAL A 331 6.93 14.19 8.96
N TRP A 332 6.85 13.29 7.98
CA TRP A 332 5.57 12.80 7.47
C TRP A 332 4.89 11.88 8.47
N GLN A 333 3.61 12.12 8.70
CA GLN A 333 2.74 11.31 9.55
C GLN A 333 1.30 11.39 9.04
N GLY A 334 0.36 10.68 9.66
CA GLY A 334 -1.02 10.72 9.20
C GLY A 334 -1.89 9.59 9.71
N ALA A 335 -3.03 9.38 9.07
CA ALA A 335 -4.03 8.42 9.51
C ALA A 335 -4.61 7.58 8.37
N CYS A 336 -5.10 6.38 8.73
CA CYS A 336 -5.86 5.53 7.84
C CYS A 336 -7.29 5.31 8.35
N TYR A 337 -8.20 5.06 7.41
CA TYR A 337 -9.64 4.91 7.64
C TYR A 337 -10.17 3.75 6.77
N PRO A 338 -11.08 2.92 7.29
CA PRO A 338 -11.83 1.98 6.47
C PRO A 338 -12.60 2.70 5.34
N PHE A 339 -12.94 1.97 4.27
CA PHE A 339 -13.70 2.56 3.16
C PHE A 339 -14.64 1.58 2.45
N ARG A 340 -14.11 0.50 1.84
CA ARG A 340 -14.95 -0.47 1.13
C ARG A 340 -14.46 -1.90 1.27
N GLU A 341 -15.32 -2.78 1.78
CA GLU A 341 -15.09 -4.22 1.84
C GLU A 341 -15.95 -5.02 0.83
N GLY A 342 -15.68 -6.32 0.69
CA GLY A 342 -16.46 -7.20 -0.18
C GLY A 342 -16.01 -7.18 -1.65
N LEU A 343 -14.79 -6.70 -1.93
CA LEU A 343 -14.18 -6.88 -3.23
C LEU A 343 -13.80 -8.34 -3.44
N ALA A 344 -13.80 -8.76 -4.69
CA ALA A 344 -13.93 -10.18 -4.99
C ALA A 344 -12.60 -10.92 -5.18
N THR A 345 -11.48 -10.21 -5.17
CA THR A 345 -10.12 -10.77 -5.29
C THR A 345 -9.10 -9.92 -4.52
N GLY A 346 -7.84 -10.30 -4.53
CA GLY A 346 -6.76 -9.52 -3.93
C GLY A 346 -6.41 -8.34 -4.82
N LEU A 347 -6.45 -7.14 -4.25
CA LEU A 347 -6.20 -5.92 -5.01
C LEU A 347 -4.69 -5.69 -5.19
N LEU A 348 -4.28 -5.34 -6.40
CA LEU A 348 -2.92 -4.94 -6.72
C LEU A 348 -2.86 -3.51 -7.26
N ALA A 349 -3.87 -3.12 -8.03
CA ALA A 349 -3.91 -1.84 -8.72
C ALA A 349 -5.24 -1.13 -8.49
N ASN A 350 -5.18 0.19 -8.54
CA ASN A 350 -6.35 1.05 -8.61
C ASN A 350 -6.04 2.35 -9.36
N THR A 351 -7.08 2.94 -9.96
CA THR A 351 -6.99 4.23 -10.64
C THR A 351 -8.36 4.87 -10.74
N PHE A 352 -8.41 6.20 -10.78
CA PHE A 352 -9.65 6.93 -11.01
C PHE A 352 -9.97 7.03 -12.49
N THR A 353 -11.23 6.86 -12.84
CA THR A 353 -11.77 7.13 -14.18
C THR A 353 -11.95 8.64 -14.42
N PRO A 354 -12.03 9.10 -15.68
CA PRO A 354 -12.38 10.49 -15.99
C PRO A 354 -13.72 10.97 -15.39
N GLU A 355 -14.64 10.03 -15.18
CA GLU A 355 -15.98 10.18 -14.62
C GLU A 355 -15.95 10.27 -13.10
N GLY A 356 -14.84 9.89 -12.46
CA GLY A 356 -14.60 10.03 -11.03
C GLY A 356 -14.73 8.73 -10.23
N ASP A 357 -15.13 7.63 -10.85
CA ASP A 357 -15.22 6.32 -10.19
C ASP A 357 -13.83 5.69 -9.98
N LEU A 358 -13.69 4.85 -8.95
CA LEU A 358 -12.43 4.17 -8.65
C LEU A 358 -12.43 2.75 -9.21
N ILE A 359 -11.55 2.46 -10.18
CA ILE A 359 -11.32 1.11 -10.67
C ILE A 359 -10.33 0.40 -9.77
N VAL A 360 -10.58 -0.87 -9.49
CA VAL A 360 -9.70 -1.76 -8.73
C VAL A 360 -9.58 -3.11 -9.44
N GLY A 361 -8.42 -3.75 -9.30
CA GLY A 361 -8.22 -5.09 -9.83
C GLY A 361 -6.99 -5.79 -9.28
N GLY A 362 -6.89 -7.08 -9.58
CA GLY A 362 -5.77 -7.90 -9.14
C GLY A 362 -6.06 -9.39 -9.28
N THR A 363 -5.59 -10.17 -8.30
CA THR A 363 -5.61 -11.63 -8.33
C THR A 363 -5.58 -12.23 -6.92
N ASN A 364 -5.93 -13.51 -6.78
CA ASN A 364 -5.67 -14.29 -5.56
C ASN A 364 -4.35 -15.09 -5.61
N ARG A 365 -3.53 -14.94 -6.66
CA ARG A 365 -2.28 -15.68 -6.83
C ARG A 365 -1.15 -15.11 -5.97
N GLY A 366 -0.56 -15.99 -5.15
CA GLY A 366 0.74 -15.77 -4.48
C GLY A 366 0.68 -15.57 -2.98
N TRP A 367 -0.49 -15.24 -2.42
CA TRP A 367 -0.67 -15.06 -0.97
C TRP A 367 -2.15 -15.28 -0.58
N PRO A 368 -2.48 -15.60 0.69
CA PRO A 368 -3.89 -15.76 1.11
C PRO A 368 -4.72 -14.49 0.90
N VAL A 369 -5.90 -14.68 0.29
CA VAL A 369 -6.85 -13.63 -0.08
C VAL A 369 -8.25 -13.99 0.41
N ARG A 370 -9.00 -12.98 0.87
CA ARG A 370 -10.38 -13.06 1.34
C ARG A 370 -11.37 -13.20 0.18
N GLY A 371 -11.22 -12.38 -0.86
CA GLY A 371 -11.99 -12.47 -2.10
C GLY A 371 -11.71 -13.77 -2.86
N PRO A 372 -12.72 -14.60 -3.16
CA PRO A 372 -12.50 -15.96 -3.65
C PRO A 372 -12.18 -16.06 -5.15
N ARG A 373 -12.37 -14.99 -5.94
CA ARG A 373 -12.13 -15.04 -7.40
C ARG A 373 -10.64 -15.01 -7.70
N GLU A 374 -10.25 -15.77 -8.73
CA GLU A 374 -8.86 -15.86 -9.21
C GLU A 374 -8.30 -14.50 -9.65
N PHE A 375 -9.16 -13.69 -10.26
CA PHE A 375 -8.90 -12.32 -10.70
C PHE A 375 -10.24 -11.61 -10.87
N ALA A 376 -10.20 -10.29 -10.82
CA ALA A 376 -11.36 -9.43 -11.00
C ALA A 376 -10.94 -8.04 -11.46
N LEU A 377 -11.86 -7.38 -12.16
CA LEU A 377 -11.85 -5.96 -12.44
C LEU A 377 -13.19 -5.42 -11.94
N GLN A 378 -13.15 -4.50 -10.98
CA GLN A 378 -14.33 -3.93 -10.35
C GLN A 378 -14.19 -2.41 -10.31
N ARG A 379 -15.32 -1.71 -10.34
CA ARG A 379 -15.38 -0.26 -10.19
C ARG A 379 -16.18 0.08 -8.94
N LEU A 380 -15.74 1.07 -8.19
CA LEU A 380 -16.48 1.66 -7.10
C LEU A 380 -17.13 2.93 -7.63
N ASP A 381 -18.46 2.94 -7.65
CA ASP A 381 -19.24 4.04 -8.21
C ASP A 381 -19.88 4.82 -7.07
N TRP A 382 -19.57 6.12 -6.98
CA TRP A 382 -20.21 6.97 -5.99
C TRP A 382 -21.67 7.20 -6.37
N THR A 383 -22.58 6.97 -5.44
CA THR A 383 -24.03 7.10 -5.66
C THR A 383 -24.53 8.54 -5.69
N GLY A 384 -23.64 9.52 -5.43
CA GLY A 384 -24.00 10.92 -5.22
C GLY A 384 -24.48 11.23 -3.80
N ILE A 385 -24.55 10.22 -2.91
CA ILE A 385 -24.95 10.41 -1.51
C ILE A 385 -23.68 10.54 -0.66
N THR A 386 -23.56 11.64 0.09
CA THR A 386 -22.48 11.82 1.06
C THR A 386 -22.71 10.92 2.28
N PRO A 387 -21.77 10.02 2.64
CA PRO A 387 -21.85 9.26 3.89
C PRO A 387 -21.53 10.13 5.10
N PHE A 388 -22.05 9.80 6.28
CA PHE A 388 -21.53 10.35 7.55
C PHE A 388 -20.31 9.55 8.00
N GLU A 389 -19.14 10.19 7.96
CA GLU A 389 -17.83 9.55 8.02
C GLU A 389 -16.81 10.41 8.75
N ILE A 390 -15.77 9.76 9.26
CA ILE A 390 -14.53 10.42 9.68
C ILE A 390 -13.81 10.84 8.40
N LYS A 391 -13.83 12.14 8.10
CA LYS A 391 -13.18 12.68 6.90
C LYS A 391 -11.66 12.65 7.06
N GLN A 392 -11.14 13.24 8.14
CA GLN A 392 -9.71 13.27 8.43
C GLN A 392 -9.43 13.55 9.91
N ILE A 393 -8.25 13.14 10.37
CA ILE A 393 -7.72 13.43 11.71
C ILE A 393 -6.36 14.10 11.53
N ASN A 394 -6.14 15.21 12.23
CA ASN A 394 -4.85 15.89 12.26
C ASN A 394 -4.31 16.07 13.67
N ALA A 395 -2.99 15.98 13.83
CA ALA A 395 -2.37 16.25 15.12
C ALA A 395 -2.47 17.73 15.53
N ARG A 396 -2.63 17.98 16.82
CA ARG A 396 -2.60 19.31 17.45
C ARG A 396 -1.63 19.29 18.64
N PRO A 397 -1.13 20.45 19.10
CA PRO A 397 -0.18 20.49 20.21
C PRO A 397 -0.71 19.88 21.52
N ASP A 398 -2.03 19.81 21.67
CA ASP A 398 -2.74 19.31 22.84
C ASP A 398 -3.69 18.13 22.53
N GLY A 399 -3.62 17.53 21.34
CA GLY A 399 -4.47 16.41 20.97
C GLY A 399 -4.66 16.25 19.47
N PHE A 400 -5.91 16.18 19.02
CA PHE A 400 -6.26 15.94 17.62
C PHE A 400 -7.44 16.81 17.16
N LEU A 401 -7.45 17.18 15.88
CA LEU A 401 -8.64 17.72 15.22
C LEU A 401 -9.26 16.63 14.36
N VAL A 402 -10.49 16.22 14.68
CA VAL A 402 -11.29 15.32 13.84
C VAL A 402 -12.18 16.16 12.95
N THR A 403 -12.19 15.89 11.65
CA THR A 403 -13.12 16.47 10.67
C THR A 403 -14.08 15.39 10.20
N PHE A 404 -15.36 15.73 10.10
CA PHE A 404 -16.44 14.86 9.64
C PHE A 404 -16.95 15.29 8.26
N THR A 405 -17.61 14.38 7.55
CA THR A 405 -18.21 14.66 6.24
C THR A 405 -19.58 15.34 6.33
N LYS A 406 -20.25 15.26 7.47
CA LYS A 406 -21.52 15.94 7.78
C LYS A 406 -21.45 16.59 9.18
N PRO A 407 -22.30 17.59 9.46
CA PRO A 407 -22.40 18.15 10.80
C PRO A 407 -22.74 17.09 11.85
N VAL A 408 -22.00 17.08 12.95
CA VAL A 408 -22.22 16.20 14.10
C VAL A 408 -23.32 16.74 15.02
N ASP A 409 -23.97 15.85 15.78
CA ASP A 409 -24.80 16.27 16.90
C ASP A 409 -23.90 16.90 17.99
N PRO A 410 -24.11 18.17 18.36
CA PRO A 410 -23.23 18.85 19.32
C PRO A 410 -23.18 18.19 20.69
N LYS A 411 -24.25 17.46 21.10
CA LYS A 411 -24.28 16.81 22.42
C LYS A 411 -23.34 15.61 22.47
N THR A 412 -23.49 14.68 21.53
CA THR A 412 -22.61 13.50 21.45
C THR A 412 -21.17 13.92 21.15
N ALA A 413 -20.95 14.86 20.22
CA ALA A 413 -19.61 15.25 19.81
C ALA A 413 -18.85 16.12 20.83
N ALA A 414 -19.53 16.84 21.72
CA ALA A 414 -18.89 17.61 22.79
C ALA A 414 -18.62 16.78 24.06
N ASP A 415 -19.19 15.57 24.16
CA ASP A 415 -18.90 14.65 25.26
C ASP A 415 -17.55 13.95 25.03
N PRO A 416 -16.53 14.17 25.90
CA PRO A 416 -15.26 13.47 25.78
C PRO A 416 -15.39 11.95 25.84
N GLN A 417 -16.42 11.43 26.51
CA GLN A 417 -16.66 9.99 26.60
C GLN A 417 -17.09 9.38 25.26
N SER A 418 -17.45 10.19 24.26
CA SER A 418 -17.78 9.69 22.92
C SER A 418 -16.56 9.26 22.09
N TYR A 419 -15.36 9.50 22.60
CA TYR A 419 -14.09 9.20 21.94
C TYR A 419 -13.25 8.30 22.84
N GLN A 420 -13.13 7.01 22.51
CA GLN A 420 -12.20 6.13 23.19
C GLN A 420 -10.89 6.05 22.42
N LEU A 421 -9.78 6.20 23.13
CA LEU A 421 -8.44 6.12 22.55
C LEU A 421 -7.65 4.97 23.17
N SER A 422 -6.93 4.25 22.33
CA SER A 422 -5.81 3.43 22.76
C SER A 422 -4.59 3.80 21.93
N SER A 423 -3.39 3.54 22.43
CA SER A 423 -2.17 3.69 21.63
C SER A 423 -1.24 2.51 21.81
N TYR A 424 -0.43 2.25 20.79
CA TYR A 424 0.55 1.15 20.78
C TYR A 424 1.62 1.39 19.72
N THR A 425 2.72 0.66 19.83
CA THR A 425 3.74 0.58 18.78
C THR A 425 4.05 -0.88 18.47
N HIS A 426 5.06 -1.13 17.65
CA HIS A 426 5.47 -2.48 17.27
C HIS A 426 6.93 -2.71 17.63
N ILE A 427 7.30 -3.97 17.84
CA ILE A 427 8.70 -4.37 17.99
C ILE A 427 9.38 -4.20 16.63
N TYR A 428 10.36 -3.32 16.58
CA TYR A 428 11.23 -3.15 15.41
C TYR A 428 12.35 -4.20 15.48
N ARG A 429 12.30 -5.21 14.61
CA ARG A 429 13.15 -6.40 14.70
C ARG A 429 13.35 -7.11 13.37
N GLN A 430 14.40 -7.92 13.26
CA GLN A 430 14.66 -8.77 12.08
C GLN A 430 13.66 -9.94 11.91
N GLY A 431 13.00 -10.38 12.98
CA GLY A 431 12.02 -11.48 12.92
C GLY A 431 10.75 -11.10 12.15
N TYR A 432 10.11 -12.09 11.51
CA TYR A 432 8.85 -11.88 10.78
C TYR A 432 7.67 -11.61 11.73
N GLY A 433 6.83 -10.64 11.35
CA GLY A 433 5.70 -10.15 12.13
C GLY A 433 6.11 -9.42 13.41
N SER A 434 5.19 -8.65 13.97
CA SER A 434 5.32 -8.08 15.31
C SER A 434 3.95 -8.01 15.98
N PRO A 435 3.84 -8.34 17.28
CA PRO A 435 2.67 -7.92 18.04
C PRO A 435 2.64 -6.40 18.20
N GLU A 436 1.45 -5.88 18.49
CA GLU A 436 1.27 -4.57 19.13
C GLU A 436 1.87 -4.64 20.55
N VAL A 437 2.66 -3.64 20.94
CA VAL A 437 3.34 -3.55 22.24
C VAL A 437 3.27 -2.12 22.80
N ASP A 438 3.65 -1.98 24.06
CA ASP A 438 3.75 -0.71 24.77
C ASP A 438 2.40 0.04 24.78
N GLN A 439 1.32 -0.70 25.03
CA GLN A 439 -0.05 -0.18 25.02
C GLN A 439 -0.27 0.91 26.09
N THR A 440 -0.96 1.98 25.71
CA THR A 440 -1.48 3.00 26.64
C THR A 440 -2.93 3.35 26.31
N THR A 441 -3.58 4.10 27.21
CA THR A 441 -4.96 4.57 27.04
C THR A 441 -4.99 6.10 27.22
N PRO A 442 -4.66 6.87 26.16
CA PRO A 442 -4.82 8.32 26.18
C PRO A 442 -6.26 8.70 26.51
N THR A 443 -6.47 9.81 27.22
CA THR A 443 -7.81 10.23 27.65
C THR A 443 -8.19 11.54 26.99
N VAL A 444 -9.33 11.56 26.28
CA VAL A 444 -9.93 12.81 25.82
C VAL A 444 -10.50 13.52 27.04
N THR A 445 -9.94 14.69 27.36
CA THR A 445 -10.34 15.51 28.51
C THR A 445 -11.37 16.57 28.14
N LYS A 446 -11.38 16.97 26.86
CA LYS A 446 -12.32 17.95 26.31
C LYS A 446 -12.50 17.71 24.81
N ALA A 447 -13.72 17.87 24.33
CA ALA A 447 -14.04 17.93 22.90
C ALA A 447 -14.71 19.27 22.59
N ILE A 448 -14.13 20.04 21.67
CA ILE A 448 -14.63 21.36 21.27
C ILE A 448 -15.17 21.25 19.85
N VAL A 449 -16.50 21.29 19.72
CA VAL A 449 -17.18 21.22 18.44
C VAL A 449 -17.22 22.60 17.78
N SER A 450 -16.89 22.65 16.50
CA SER A 450 -17.00 23.84 15.66
C SER A 450 -18.45 24.29 15.46
N GLN A 451 -18.64 25.57 15.11
CA GLN A 451 -19.97 26.16 14.94
C GLN A 451 -20.78 25.51 13.81
N ASP A 452 -20.12 25.05 12.75
CA ASP A 452 -20.74 24.33 11.62
C ASP A 452 -20.93 22.84 11.90
N GLY A 453 -20.44 22.34 13.04
CA GLY A 453 -20.49 20.93 13.43
C GLY A 453 -19.59 20.02 12.59
N LEU A 454 -18.70 20.55 11.75
CA LEU A 454 -17.89 19.71 10.85
C LEU A 454 -16.58 19.24 11.47
N THR A 455 -16.20 19.81 12.61
CA THR A 455 -14.97 19.44 13.33
C THR A 455 -15.16 19.36 14.83
N ALA A 456 -14.38 18.48 15.45
CA ALA A 456 -14.20 18.38 16.90
C ALA A 456 -12.69 18.43 17.24
N HIS A 457 -12.27 19.43 18.00
CA HIS A 457 -10.92 19.49 18.57
C HIS A 457 -10.91 18.74 19.91
N LEU A 458 -10.21 17.62 19.92
CA LEU A 458 -10.02 16.75 21.07
C LEU A 458 -8.76 17.16 21.81
N GLN A 459 -8.89 17.56 23.07
CA GLN A 459 -7.76 17.73 23.97
C GLN A 459 -7.48 16.40 24.66
N VAL A 460 -6.27 15.88 24.50
CA VAL A 460 -5.90 14.53 24.91
C VAL A 460 -4.77 14.58 25.92
N ASP A 461 -4.99 13.97 27.08
CA ASP A 461 -3.93 13.66 28.03
C ASP A 461 -3.30 12.30 27.67
N GLY A 462 -1.97 12.22 27.74
CA GLY A 462 -1.22 11.00 27.43
C GLY A 462 -0.97 10.71 25.95
N LEU A 463 -0.82 11.73 25.09
CA LEU A 463 -0.29 11.53 23.73
C LEU A 463 1.08 10.84 23.77
N VAL A 464 1.30 9.84 22.91
CA VAL A 464 2.56 9.07 22.90
C VAL A 464 3.26 9.16 21.55
N GLN A 465 4.40 9.84 21.52
CA GLN A 465 5.22 9.94 20.31
C GLN A 465 5.76 8.56 19.87
N GLY A 466 5.70 8.28 18.58
CA GLY A 466 6.10 7.00 17.97
C GLY A 466 5.02 5.91 18.00
N HIS A 467 3.80 6.24 18.45
CA HIS A 467 2.68 5.30 18.55
C HIS A 467 1.59 5.55 17.51
N VAL A 468 0.90 4.46 17.16
CA VAL A 468 -0.42 4.52 16.53
C VAL A 468 -1.44 4.82 17.63
N HIS A 469 -2.30 5.80 17.40
CA HIS A 469 -3.47 6.11 18.22
C HIS A 469 -4.71 5.60 17.49
N GLU A 470 -5.35 4.61 18.09
CA GLU A 470 -6.59 4.01 17.62
C GLU A 470 -7.77 4.74 18.25
N PHE A 471 -8.71 5.18 17.41
CA PHE A 471 -9.93 5.88 17.78
C PHE A 471 -11.11 4.92 17.67
N ASP A 472 -11.98 4.94 18.67
CA ASP A 472 -13.35 4.43 18.59
C ASP A 472 -14.31 5.61 18.84
N MET A 473 -15.15 5.85 17.84
CA MET A 473 -16.14 6.93 17.79
C MET A 473 -17.56 6.38 17.64
N THR A 474 -17.82 5.15 18.11
CA THR A 474 -19.14 4.49 18.02
C THR A 474 -20.29 5.32 18.57
N ALA A 475 -20.03 6.16 19.59
CA ALA A 475 -21.03 7.01 20.22
C ALA A 475 -21.39 8.26 19.40
N ILE A 476 -20.58 8.65 18.42
CA ILE A 476 -20.78 9.85 17.62
C ILE A 476 -22.01 9.71 16.71
N ARG A 477 -22.80 10.78 16.63
CA ARG A 477 -23.97 10.89 15.75
C ARG A 477 -23.87 12.14 14.88
N SER A 478 -24.50 12.10 13.71
CA SER A 478 -24.72 13.31 12.92
C SER A 478 -25.81 14.17 13.56
N ALA A 479 -25.95 15.42 13.12
CA ALA A 479 -27.06 16.28 13.53
C ALA A 479 -28.45 15.70 13.18
N ASP A 480 -28.50 14.77 12.22
CA ASP A 480 -29.70 14.06 11.78
C ASP A 480 -29.80 12.64 12.37
N ASP A 481 -29.05 12.35 13.45
CA ASP A 481 -29.03 11.07 14.17
C ASP A 481 -28.51 9.87 13.33
N GLU A 482 -27.70 10.13 12.30
CA GLU A 482 -27.00 9.07 11.57
C GLU A 482 -25.80 8.55 12.38
N GLN A 483 -25.53 7.24 12.28
CA GLN A 483 -24.29 6.65 12.78
C GLN A 483 -23.16 6.82 11.75
N LEU A 484 -21.93 6.94 12.23
CA LEU A 484 -20.75 6.83 11.37
C LEU A 484 -20.80 5.50 10.62
N VAL A 485 -20.51 5.52 9.32
CA VAL A 485 -20.36 4.28 8.54
C VAL A 485 -19.20 3.46 9.09
N HIS A 486 -18.06 4.12 9.35
CA HIS A 486 -16.92 3.53 10.02
C HIS A 486 -16.60 4.28 11.30
N VAL A 487 -16.61 3.56 12.42
CA VAL A 487 -16.44 4.15 13.76
C VAL A 487 -14.98 4.23 14.19
N ASN A 488 -14.07 3.57 13.47
CA ASN A 488 -12.65 3.50 13.80
C ASN A 488 -11.76 4.27 12.83
N ALA A 489 -10.68 4.83 13.37
CA ALA A 489 -9.59 5.44 12.62
C ALA A 489 -8.27 5.27 13.37
N TYR A 490 -7.15 5.37 12.65
CA TYR A 490 -5.84 5.07 13.21
C TYR A 490 -4.84 6.13 12.80
N TYR A 491 -4.31 6.89 13.77
CA TYR A 491 -3.36 7.97 13.54
C TYR A 491 -1.96 7.57 13.98
N THR A 492 -0.97 7.65 13.10
CA THR A 492 0.45 7.44 13.42
C THR A 492 1.06 8.76 13.88
N LEU A 493 1.45 8.88 15.15
CA LEU A 493 1.96 10.12 15.73
C LEU A 493 3.49 10.07 15.89
N ASN A 494 4.24 10.52 14.88
CA ASN A 494 5.70 10.59 14.92
C ASN A 494 6.21 11.87 15.60
N GLU A 495 5.49 12.97 15.44
CA GLU A 495 5.81 14.29 15.96
C GLU A 495 4.55 14.98 16.49
N ILE A 496 4.70 15.65 17.63
CA ILE A 496 3.64 16.48 18.21
C ILE A 496 3.86 17.93 17.76
N PRO A 497 2.87 18.59 17.16
CA PRO A 497 3.00 19.99 16.74
C PRO A 497 3.41 20.90 17.88
N SER A 498 4.25 21.90 17.57
CA SER A 498 4.61 22.95 18.53
C SER A 498 3.40 23.88 18.80
N LYS A 499 3.35 24.43 20.02
CA LYS A 499 2.31 25.36 20.46
C LYS A 499 2.37 26.71 19.77
#